data_AF-A0A5C9BQI6-F1
#
_entry.id   AF-A0A5C9BQI6-F1
#
_cell.length_a   1.000
_cell.length_b   1.000
_cell.length_c   1.000
_cell.angle_alpha   90.00
_cell.angle_beta   90.00
_cell.angle_gamma   90.00
#
_symmetry.space_group_name_H-M   'P 1'
#
loop_
_entity.id
_entity.type
_entity.pdbx_description
1 polymer ?
#
loop_
_entity_poly.entity_id
_entity_poly.type
_entity_poly.pdbx_seq_one_letter_code
_entity_poly.pdbx_strand_id
1 'polypeptide(L)'
;ADAHRLKSERSAPPLDAGGKLRIIYFLGSALHKPDDSRITLLLADEAGTGEFAARLATILKPGMVVYLRGDLGAGKTMLVRALLRALGFAGSVKSPTYTLLEQYRIGGLHFCHFDLYRFRDESEWEAAGFRDEFDGRNICLVEWPEQAHGLLPEADLEIRFEILPAGRNITLNANTAIAGECLKLLQD
;
A
#
# COMPACT_ATOMS: atom_id res chain seq x y z
N ALA A 1 32.75 12.75 22.95
CA ALA A 1 33.35 11.46 23.39
C ALA A 1 32.31 10.73 24.23
N ASP A 2 31.16 10.39 23.65
CA ASP A 2 30.90 9.29 22.71
C ASP A 2 30.99 7.89 23.29
N ALA A 3 29.88 7.17 23.06
CA ALA A 3 29.71 5.74 22.90
C ALA A 3 30.21 4.81 24.02
N HIS A 4 29.27 4.13 24.70
CA HIS A 4 29.01 2.73 24.37
C HIS A 4 27.86 2.11 25.20
N ARG A 5 26.99 1.40 24.48
CA ARG A 5 26.41 0.09 24.87
C ARG A 5 25.10 0.09 25.67
N LEU A 6 23.98 0.19 24.94
CA LEU A 6 22.88 -0.75 25.14
C LEU A 6 22.66 -1.52 23.84
N LYS A 7 23.13 -2.77 23.81
CA LYS A 7 22.68 -3.77 22.85
C LYS A 7 21.26 -4.13 23.27
N SER A 8 20.23 -3.73 22.53
CA SER A 8 18.93 -4.37 22.64
C SER A 8 18.96 -5.65 21.81
N GLU A 9 18.96 -6.78 22.51
CA GLU A 9 18.74 -8.10 21.92
C GLU A 9 17.35 -8.10 21.26
N ARG A 10 17.32 -7.96 19.93
CA ARG A 10 16.11 -8.11 19.12
C ARG A 10 15.86 -9.60 18.95
N SER A 11 15.08 -10.18 19.85
CA SER A 11 14.48 -11.50 19.63
C SER A 11 13.40 -11.38 18.54
N ALA A 12 13.23 -12.45 17.75
CA ALA A 12 12.17 -12.53 16.76
C ALA A 12 10.79 -12.35 17.44
N PRO A 13 9.83 -11.63 16.84
CA PRO A 13 8.53 -11.45 17.46
C PRO A 13 7.77 -12.79 17.46
N PRO A 14 7.05 -13.15 18.53
CA PRO A 14 6.30 -14.39 18.55
C PRO A 14 5.09 -14.29 17.61
N LEU A 15 4.88 -15.31 16.79
CA LEU A 15 3.60 -15.56 16.11
C LEU A 15 2.54 -15.86 17.20
N ASP A 16 1.28 -15.49 16.97
CA ASP A 16 0.20 -16.07 17.78
C ASP A 16 -0.02 -17.53 17.36
N ALA A 17 -0.69 -18.32 18.20
CA ALA A 17 -0.82 -19.77 18.01
C ALA A 17 -1.58 -20.17 16.72
N GLY A 18 -2.08 -19.21 15.94
CA GLY A 18 -2.84 -19.41 14.69
C GLY A 18 -2.20 -18.82 13.43
N GLY A 19 -1.04 -18.15 13.51
CA GLY A 19 -0.37 -17.56 12.35
C GLY A 19 -1.00 -16.28 11.80
N LYS A 20 -1.77 -15.54 12.60
CA LYS A 20 -2.46 -14.31 12.18
C LYS A 20 -1.54 -13.09 12.20
N LEU A 21 -1.78 -12.19 11.24
CA LEU A 21 -1.16 -10.87 11.13
C LEU A 21 -1.25 -10.07 12.44
N ARG A 22 -0.12 -9.72 13.06
CA ARG A 22 -0.09 -8.90 14.29
C ARG A 22 -0.10 -7.41 13.93
N ILE A 23 -1.11 -6.70 14.42
CA ILE A 23 -1.13 -5.23 14.46
C ILE A 23 -0.16 -4.77 15.54
N ILE A 24 0.81 -3.92 15.18
CA ILE A 24 1.76 -3.35 16.15
C ILE A 24 1.28 -1.94 16.48
N TYR A 25 0.70 -1.76 17.67
CA TYR A 25 0.43 -0.43 18.22
C TYR A 25 1.74 0.14 18.79
N PHE A 26 2.24 1.24 18.23
CA PHE A 26 3.26 2.04 18.91
C PHE A 26 2.59 2.81 20.04
N LEU A 27 2.89 2.44 21.30
CA LEU A 27 2.46 3.21 22.46
C LEU A 27 3.32 4.49 22.55
N GLY A 28 2.97 5.49 21.76
CA GLY A 28 3.46 6.86 21.91
C GLY A 28 2.84 7.48 23.16
N SER A 29 3.68 7.98 24.06
CA SER A 29 3.29 8.64 25.31
C SER A 29 2.39 9.86 25.08
N ALA A 30 1.38 9.98 25.95
CA ALA A 30 0.45 11.10 26.20
C ALA A 30 -0.93 11.01 25.52
N LEU A 31 -1.96 11.07 26.38
CA LEU A 31 -3.40 11.27 26.11
C LEU A 31 -3.71 11.86 24.72
N HIS A 32 -3.93 10.98 23.75
CA HIS A 32 -4.56 11.29 22.47
C HIS A 32 -5.55 10.16 22.17
N LYS A 33 -6.68 10.49 21.53
CA LYS A 33 -7.57 9.48 20.95
C LYS A 33 -6.71 8.53 20.09
N PRO A 34 -7.02 7.22 20.03
CA PRO A 34 -6.33 6.33 19.09
C PRO A 34 -6.35 7.00 17.73
N ASP A 35 -5.17 7.17 17.14
CA ASP A 35 -5.04 7.75 15.81
C ASP A 35 -5.55 6.70 14.80
N ASP A 36 -6.87 6.67 14.62
CA ASP A 36 -7.56 5.76 13.70
C ASP A 36 -7.13 5.99 12.23
N SER A 37 -6.36 7.05 11.95
CA SER A 37 -5.87 7.35 10.61
C SER A 37 -4.58 6.60 10.26
N ARG A 38 -3.92 5.92 11.21
CA ARG A 38 -2.65 5.24 10.96
C ARG A 38 -2.53 3.89 11.66
N ILE A 39 -2.10 2.87 10.90
CA ILE A 39 -1.73 1.56 11.46
C ILE A 39 -0.42 1.05 10.87
N THR A 40 0.28 0.22 11.63
CA THR A 40 1.49 -0.48 11.18
C THR A 40 1.32 -1.99 11.36
N LEU A 41 1.65 -2.72 10.30
CA LEU A 41 1.53 -4.17 10.20
C LEU A 41 2.89 -4.77 9.80
N LEU A 42 3.23 -5.92 10.39
CA LEU A 42 4.39 -6.70 9.98
C LEU A 42 3.96 -7.77 8.97
N LEU A 43 4.50 -7.73 7.76
CA LEU A 43 4.35 -8.82 6.77
C LEU A 43 5.62 -9.67 6.78
N ALA A 44 5.58 -10.77 7.53
CA ALA A 44 6.73 -11.66 7.72
C ALA A 44 7.21 -12.28 6.39
N ASP A 45 6.28 -12.64 5.50
CA ASP A 45 6.55 -13.39 4.28
C ASP A 45 5.53 -13.06 3.17
N GLU A 46 5.51 -13.87 2.12
CA GLU A 46 4.56 -13.74 1.01
C GLU A 46 3.13 -14.09 1.43
N ALA A 47 2.94 -15.05 2.34
CA ALA A 47 1.62 -15.41 2.85
C ALA A 47 0.99 -14.24 3.61
N GLY A 48 1.75 -13.57 4.48
CA GLY A 48 1.31 -12.35 5.17
C GLY A 48 0.97 -11.21 4.20
N THR A 49 1.65 -11.11 3.06
CA THR A 49 1.30 -10.16 2.00
C THR A 49 -0.03 -10.52 1.34
N GLY A 50 -0.27 -11.82 1.10
CA GLY A 50 -1.54 -12.33 0.57
C GLY A 50 -2.71 -12.09 1.51
N GLU A 51 -2.55 -12.35 2.81
CA GLU A 51 -3.58 -12.09 3.82
C GLU A 51 -3.90 -10.60 3.91
N PHE A 52 -2.88 -9.75 3.96
CA PHE A 52 -3.08 -8.30 3.96
C PHE A 52 -3.79 -7.84 2.69
N ALA A 53 -3.42 -8.36 1.52
CA ALA A 53 -4.07 -8.03 0.26
C ALA A 53 -5.54 -8.45 0.23
N ALA A 54 -5.88 -9.62 0.79
CA ALA A 54 -7.26 -10.09 0.91
C ALA A 54 -8.10 -9.16 1.78
N ARG A 55 -7.56 -8.71 2.92
CA ARG A 55 -8.23 -7.73 3.79
C ARG A 55 -8.37 -6.37 3.10
N LEU A 56 -7.32 -5.89 2.44
CA LEU A 56 -7.33 -4.65 1.67
C LEU A 56 -8.39 -4.69 0.56
N ALA A 57 -8.56 -5.81 -0.14
CA ALA A 57 -9.58 -5.98 -1.18
C ALA A 57 -11.00 -5.70 -0.68
N THR A 58 -11.31 -6.05 0.58
CA THR A 58 -12.66 -5.87 1.15
C THR A 58 -13.01 -4.42 1.44
N ILE A 59 -12.02 -3.53 1.53
CA ILE A 59 -12.22 -2.13 1.90
C ILE A 59 -12.07 -1.16 0.73
N LEU A 60 -11.62 -1.63 -0.44
CA LEU A 60 -11.49 -0.78 -1.63
C LEU A 60 -12.87 -0.43 -2.20
N LYS A 61 -13.02 0.83 -2.58
CA LYS A 61 -14.23 1.38 -3.17
C LYS A 61 -13.89 2.04 -4.51
N PRO A 62 -14.81 2.03 -5.50
CA PRO A 62 -14.67 2.83 -6.73
C PRO A 62 -14.26 4.26 -6.43
N GLY A 63 -13.34 4.81 -7.23
CA GLY A 63 -12.81 6.16 -7.09
C GLY A 63 -11.65 6.31 -6.10
N MET A 64 -11.29 5.26 -5.34
CA MET A 64 -10.19 5.36 -4.37
C MET A 64 -8.82 5.46 -5.05
N VAL A 65 -7.99 6.37 -4.54
CA VAL A 65 -6.59 6.52 -4.92
C VAL A 65 -5.69 6.01 -3.80
N VAL A 66 -4.86 5.01 -4.10
CA VAL A 66 -3.97 4.36 -3.14
C VAL A 66 -2.52 4.52 -3.58
N TYR A 67 -1.71 5.12 -2.72
CA TYR A 67 -0.29 5.32 -2.96
C TYR A 67 0.53 4.19 -2.34
N LEU A 68 1.45 3.62 -3.12
CA LEU A 68 2.42 2.63 -2.67
C LEU A 68 3.82 3.21 -2.70
N ARG A 69 4.42 3.39 -1.51
CA ARG A 69 5.76 3.96 -1.33
C ARG A 69 6.71 2.97 -0.69
N GLY A 70 8.00 3.12 -0.99
CA GLY A 70 9.07 2.31 -0.39
C GLY A 70 10.12 1.95 -1.42
N ASP A 71 11.23 1.41 -0.96
CA ASP A 71 12.41 1.17 -1.80
C ASP A 71 12.15 0.15 -2.93
N LEU A 72 13.10 0.08 -3.87
CA LEU A 72 13.11 -0.95 -4.90
C LEU A 72 13.16 -2.33 -4.24
N GLY A 73 12.28 -3.24 -4.67
CA GLY A 73 12.18 -4.58 -4.08
C GLY A 73 11.38 -4.65 -2.77
N ALA A 74 10.81 -3.54 -2.27
CA ALA A 74 10.06 -3.54 -1.01
C ALA A 74 8.75 -4.36 -1.05
N GLY A 75 8.29 -4.76 -2.24
CA GLY A 75 7.11 -5.62 -2.42
C GLY A 75 5.85 -4.90 -2.89
N LYS A 76 5.94 -3.65 -3.32
CA LYS A 76 4.82 -2.85 -3.87
C LYS A 76 4.04 -3.60 -4.96
N THR A 77 4.70 -4.01 -6.06
CA THR A 77 4.06 -4.82 -7.10
C THR A 77 3.56 -6.18 -6.59
N MET A 78 4.21 -6.79 -5.59
CA MET A 78 3.75 -8.05 -5.01
C MET A 78 2.40 -7.87 -4.31
N LEU A 79 2.22 -6.76 -3.59
CA LEU A 79 0.92 -6.38 -3.02
C LEU A 79 -0.12 -6.20 -4.12
N VAL A 80 0.19 -5.45 -5.20
CA VAL A 80 -0.77 -5.23 -6.30
C VAL A 80 -1.22 -6.56 -6.92
N ARG A 81 -0.29 -7.49 -7.15
CA ARG A 81 -0.59 -8.84 -7.66
C ARG A 81 -1.50 -9.61 -6.72
N ALA A 82 -1.16 -9.64 -5.43
CA ALA A 82 -1.95 -10.34 -4.42
C ALA A 82 -3.35 -9.73 -4.30
N LEU A 83 -3.47 -8.41 -4.40
CA LEU A 83 -4.72 -7.68 -4.32
C LEU A 83 -5.63 -7.96 -5.52
N LEU A 84 -5.09 -7.89 -6.74
CA LEU A 84 -5.84 -8.22 -7.95
C LEU A 84 -6.33 -9.67 -7.92
N ARG A 85 -5.52 -10.61 -7.42
CA ARG A 85 -5.95 -12.00 -7.19
C ARG A 85 -7.07 -12.10 -6.16
N ALA A 86 -6.97 -11.39 -5.04
CA ALA A 86 -8.01 -11.37 -4.01
C ALA A 86 -9.33 -10.76 -4.51
N LEU A 87 -9.28 -9.81 -5.43
CA LEU A 87 -10.45 -9.26 -6.13
C LEU A 87 -11.04 -10.22 -7.18
N GLY A 88 -10.35 -11.32 -7.51
CA GLY A 88 -10.81 -12.33 -8.46
C GLY A 88 -10.23 -12.22 -9.87
N PHE A 89 -9.19 -11.42 -10.09
CA PHE A 89 -8.49 -11.39 -11.37
C PHE A 89 -7.66 -12.66 -11.59
N ALA A 90 -7.95 -13.40 -12.66
CA ALA A 90 -7.27 -14.66 -12.98
C ALA A 90 -6.10 -14.50 -13.98
N GLY A 91 -5.90 -13.30 -14.54
CA GLY A 91 -4.87 -13.04 -15.54
C GLY A 91 -3.47 -12.81 -14.95
N SER A 92 -2.48 -12.65 -15.83
CA SER A 92 -1.13 -12.27 -15.41
C SER A 92 -1.08 -10.80 -15.03
N VAL A 93 -0.50 -10.50 -13.87
CA VAL A 93 -0.26 -9.13 -13.41
C VAL A 93 1.24 -8.86 -13.44
N LYS A 94 1.65 -7.89 -14.24
CA LYS A 94 3.04 -7.41 -14.34
C LYS A 94 3.11 -6.00 -13.78
N SER A 95 4.30 -5.57 -13.36
CA SER A 95 4.48 -4.15 -13.05
C SER A 95 4.57 -3.38 -14.37
N PRO A 96 3.84 -2.27 -14.53
CA PRO A 96 3.87 -1.43 -15.70
C PRO A 96 5.06 -0.49 -15.73
N THR A 97 6.26 -0.88 -15.24
CA THR A 97 7.41 0.04 -15.18
C THR A 97 7.73 0.75 -16.52
N TYR A 98 7.41 0.14 -17.66
CA TYR A 98 7.63 0.74 -18.99
C TYR A 98 6.37 1.31 -19.64
N THR A 99 5.20 0.72 -19.41
CA THR A 99 3.92 1.22 -19.94
C THR A 99 3.30 2.30 -19.06
N LEU A 100 3.83 2.47 -17.85
CA LEU A 100 3.40 3.32 -16.73
C LEU A 100 2.02 3.02 -16.17
N LEU A 101 1.11 2.47 -16.97
CA LEU A 101 -0.24 2.06 -16.61
C LEU A 101 -0.55 0.65 -17.14
N GLU A 102 -1.24 -0.14 -16.31
CA GLU A 102 -1.98 -1.34 -16.70
C GLU A 102 -3.39 -1.29 -16.11
N GLN A 103 -4.38 -1.69 -16.91
CA GLN A 103 -5.79 -1.65 -16.54
C GLN A 103 -6.38 -3.05 -16.43
N TYR A 104 -7.19 -3.25 -15.39
CA TYR A 104 -7.83 -4.53 -15.10
C TYR A 104 -9.33 -4.34 -14.90
N ARG A 105 -10.13 -5.25 -15.47
CA ARG A 105 -11.59 -5.30 -15.27
C ARG A 105 -11.95 -6.52 -14.45
N ILE A 106 -12.58 -6.30 -13.30
CA ILE A 106 -12.82 -7.35 -12.30
C ILE A 106 -14.20 -7.18 -11.70
N GLY A 107 -15.15 -8.06 -12.04
CA GLY A 107 -16.50 -8.02 -11.45
C GLY A 107 -17.22 -6.67 -11.62
N GLY A 108 -16.95 -5.93 -12.70
CA GLY A 108 -17.51 -4.58 -12.92
C GLY A 108 -16.68 -3.43 -12.33
N LEU A 109 -15.64 -3.72 -11.54
CA LEU A 109 -14.66 -2.74 -11.08
C LEU A 109 -13.60 -2.49 -12.17
N HIS A 110 -13.23 -1.23 -12.32
CA HIS A 110 -12.11 -0.79 -13.12
C HIS A 110 -10.94 -0.47 -12.19
N PHE A 111 -9.81 -1.15 -12.41
CA PHE A 111 -8.63 -1.03 -11.57
C PHE A 111 -7.45 -0.59 -12.42
N CYS A 112 -6.80 0.50 -12.03
CA CYS A 112 -5.66 1.09 -12.70
C CYS A 112 -4.42 0.89 -11.82
N HIS A 113 -3.43 0.17 -12.34
CA HIS A 113 -2.13 0.03 -11.71
C HIS A 113 -1.16 0.96 -12.41
N PHE A 114 -0.68 1.97 -11.69
CA PHE A 114 0.40 2.84 -12.13
C PHE A 114 1.72 2.42 -11.48
N ASP A 115 2.80 2.44 -12.26
CA ASP A 115 4.18 2.31 -11.78
C ASP A 115 5.02 3.42 -12.38
N LEU A 116 5.25 4.46 -11.58
CA LEU A 116 5.89 5.69 -12.02
C LEU A 116 7.41 5.68 -11.80
N TYR A 117 8.02 4.54 -11.48
CA TYR A 117 9.47 4.46 -11.23
C TYR A 117 10.33 5.05 -12.36
N ARG A 118 9.85 4.96 -13.61
CA ARG A 118 10.54 5.49 -14.80
C ARG A 118 9.89 6.75 -15.38
N PHE A 119 8.84 7.27 -14.76
CA PHE A 119 8.21 8.51 -15.19
C PHE A 119 9.17 9.68 -14.95
N ARG A 120 9.37 10.52 -15.95
CA ARG A 120 10.37 11.61 -15.92
C ARG A 120 9.89 12.92 -16.52
N ASP A 121 8.84 12.89 -17.32
CA ASP A 121 8.40 14.03 -18.11
C ASP A 121 6.91 14.26 -17.91
N GLU A 122 6.55 15.38 -17.30
CA GLU A 122 5.17 15.78 -17.06
C GLU A 122 4.34 15.87 -18.35
N SER A 123 4.98 16.15 -19.50
CA SER A 123 4.28 16.22 -20.79
C SER A 123 3.76 14.85 -21.25
N GLU A 124 4.38 13.75 -20.81
CA GLU A 124 3.89 12.39 -21.08
C GLU A 124 2.57 12.12 -20.37
N TRP A 125 2.30 12.78 -19.24
CA TRP A 125 1.07 12.58 -18.46
C TRP A 125 -0.18 12.96 -19.24
N GLU A 126 -0.17 14.18 -19.80
CA GLU A 126 -1.29 14.70 -20.59
C GLU A 126 -1.36 14.01 -21.95
N ALA A 127 -0.20 13.74 -22.59
CA ALA A 127 -0.16 13.05 -23.87
C ALA A 127 -0.69 11.60 -23.79
N ALA A 128 -0.45 10.91 -22.67
CA ALA A 128 -0.95 9.56 -22.42
C ALA A 128 -2.41 9.54 -21.92
N GLY A 129 -2.99 10.70 -21.58
CA GLY A 129 -4.35 10.80 -21.04
C GLY A 129 -4.50 10.21 -19.64
N PHE A 130 -3.42 10.08 -18.86
CA PHE A 130 -3.46 9.44 -17.53
C PHE A 130 -4.37 10.16 -16.53
N ARG A 131 -4.59 11.45 -16.74
CA ARG A 131 -5.54 12.23 -15.94
C ARG A 131 -6.96 11.66 -15.97
N ASP A 132 -7.39 11.11 -17.10
CA ASP A 132 -8.75 10.58 -17.29
C ASP A 132 -9.00 9.31 -16.47
N GLU A 133 -7.93 8.66 -16.00
CA GLU A 133 -8.03 7.48 -15.14
C GLU A 133 -8.44 7.83 -13.70
N PHE A 134 -8.31 9.10 -13.29
CA PHE A 134 -8.68 9.60 -11.96
C PHE A 134 -10.07 10.25 -11.99
N ASP A 135 -11.06 9.55 -12.55
CA ASP A 135 -12.41 10.06 -12.83
C ASP A 135 -13.43 9.88 -11.69
N GLY A 136 -12.98 9.42 -10.52
CA GLY A 136 -13.84 9.11 -9.37
C GLY A 136 -14.60 7.78 -9.47
N ARG A 137 -14.32 6.95 -10.49
CA ARG A 137 -14.90 5.60 -10.65
C ARG A 137 -13.84 4.51 -10.59
N ASN A 138 -12.66 4.74 -11.16
CA ASN A 138 -11.58 3.77 -11.12
C ASN A 138 -10.95 3.65 -9.72
N ILE A 139 -10.47 2.46 -9.37
CA ILE A 139 -9.56 2.28 -8.24
C ILE A 139 -8.13 2.42 -8.79
N CYS A 140 -7.37 3.40 -8.30
CA CYS A 140 -6.03 3.67 -8.78
C CYS A 140 -4.99 3.29 -7.72
N LEU A 141 -4.16 2.29 -8.00
CA LEU A 141 -2.97 1.99 -7.20
C LEU A 141 -1.73 2.55 -7.89
N VAL A 142 -1.01 3.42 -7.21
CA VAL A 142 0.13 4.15 -7.77
C VAL A 142 1.40 3.78 -7.02
N GLU A 143 2.30 3.04 -7.67
CA GLU A 143 3.67 2.85 -7.20
C GLU A 143 4.53 4.08 -7.54
N TRP A 144 5.39 4.49 -6.61
CA TRP A 144 6.29 5.64 -6.75
C TRP A 144 5.56 6.98 -7.05
N PRO A 145 4.49 7.33 -6.33
CA PRO A 145 3.70 8.55 -6.60
C PRO A 145 4.52 9.84 -6.49
N GLU A 146 5.64 9.83 -5.76
CA GLU A 146 6.61 10.94 -5.72
C GLU A 146 7.17 11.35 -7.08
N GLN A 147 7.20 10.45 -8.07
CA GLN A 147 7.72 10.77 -9.41
C GLN A 147 6.74 11.63 -10.22
N ALA A 148 5.47 11.71 -9.83
CA ALA A 148 4.46 12.45 -10.58
C ALA A 148 4.48 13.97 -10.35
N HIS A 149 5.37 14.50 -9.51
CA HIS A 149 5.57 15.94 -9.29
C HIS A 149 4.30 16.80 -9.05
N GLY A 150 3.24 16.22 -8.47
CA GLY A 150 1.98 16.93 -8.18
C GLY A 150 0.88 16.77 -9.24
N LEU A 151 1.09 15.94 -10.25
CA LEU A 151 0.08 15.60 -11.28
C LEU A 151 -1.01 14.66 -10.76
N LEU A 152 -0.72 13.92 -9.69
CA LEU A 152 -1.67 12.99 -9.08
C LEU A 152 -2.65 13.73 -8.16
N PRO A 153 -3.91 13.29 -8.07
CA PRO A 153 -4.79 13.70 -6.97
C PRO A 153 -4.27 13.18 -5.63
N GLU A 154 -4.70 13.82 -4.55
CA GLU A 154 -4.42 13.37 -3.18
C GLU A 154 -4.86 11.90 -2.99
N ALA A 155 -4.03 11.12 -2.30
CA ALA A 155 -4.34 9.72 -2.02
C ALA A 155 -5.36 9.60 -0.88
N ASP A 156 -6.36 8.75 -1.04
CA ASP A 156 -7.21 8.31 0.05
C ASP A 156 -6.40 7.52 1.09
N LEU A 157 -5.58 6.58 0.62
CA LEU A 157 -4.77 5.70 1.44
C LEU A 157 -3.32 5.71 0.96
N GLU A 158 -2.38 5.96 1.86
CA GLU A 158 -0.95 5.76 1.61
C GLU A 158 -0.45 4.51 2.33
N ILE A 159 0.21 3.61 1.60
CA ILE A 159 0.87 2.43 2.12
C ILE A 159 2.37 2.57 1.91
N ARG A 160 3.11 2.68 3.00
CA ARG A 160 4.57 2.77 3.01
C ARG A 160 5.20 1.46 3.45
N PHE A 161 6.06 0.93 2.60
CA PHE A 161 6.83 -0.29 2.85
C PHE A 161 8.20 0.06 3.41
N GLU A 162 8.63 -0.68 4.42
CA GLU A 162 9.98 -0.65 5.00
C GLU A 162 10.53 -2.09 5.02
N ILE A 163 11.65 -2.31 4.34
CA ILE A 163 12.31 -3.63 4.30
C ILE A 163 13.00 -3.87 5.64
N LEU A 164 12.74 -5.03 6.24
CA LEU A 164 13.39 -5.45 7.48
C LEU A 164 14.31 -6.66 7.21
N PRO A 165 15.24 -6.98 8.14
CA PRO A 165 16.04 -8.20 8.03
C PRO A 165 15.21 -9.49 7.94
N ALA A 166 14.01 -9.49 8.54
CA ALA A 166 13.03 -10.56 8.44
C ALA A 166 11.65 -9.96 8.12
N GLY A 167 11.26 -10.04 6.84
CA GLY A 167 9.97 -9.53 6.34
C GLY A 167 9.98 -8.05 5.99
N ARG A 168 8.83 -7.39 6.10
CA ARG A 168 8.67 -5.95 5.90
C ARG A 168 7.64 -5.37 6.84
N ASN A 169 7.82 -4.11 7.24
CA ASN A 169 6.73 -3.33 7.82
C ASN A 169 5.96 -2.65 6.70
N ILE A 170 4.65 -2.58 6.85
CA ILE A 170 3.82 -1.64 6.11
C ILE A 170 3.16 -0.68 7.08
N THR A 171 3.18 0.61 6.76
CA THR A 171 2.42 1.63 7.46
C THR A 171 1.34 2.15 6.53
N LEU A 172 0.10 2.09 6.98
CA LEU A 172 -1.05 2.63 6.29
C LEU A 172 -1.42 3.97 6.93
N ASN A 173 -1.61 4.99 6.11
CA ASN A 173 -2.14 6.29 6.50
C ASN A 173 -3.40 6.58 5.68
N ALA A 174 -4.53 6.81 6.34
CA ALA A 174 -5.76 7.27 5.73
C ALA A 174 -5.80 8.81 5.72
N ASN A 175 -5.86 9.41 4.54
CA ASN A 175 -5.89 10.87 4.40
C ASN A 175 -7.32 11.41 4.16
N THR A 176 -8.29 10.53 3.92
CA THR A 176 -9.70 10.89 3.75
C THR A 176 -10.58 10.17 4.78
N ALA A 177 -11.77 10.73 5.05
CA ALA A 177 -12.72 10.12 5.99
C ALA A 177 -13.14 8.70 5.55
N ILE A 178 -13.33 8.51 4.23
CA ILE A 178 -13.65 7.21 3.63
C ILE A 178 -12.54 6.21 3.91
N ALA A 179 -11.27 6.59 3.69
CA ALA A 179 -10.14 5.75 4.01
C ALA A 179 -10.02 5.46 5.51
N GLY A 180 -10.36 6.43 6.37
CA GLY A 180 -10.36 6.25 7.82
C GLY A 180 -11.38 5.20 8.28
N GLU A 181 -12.59 5.21 7.72
CA GLU A 181 -13.58 4.16 7.96
C GLU A 181 -13.11 2.80 7.46
N CYS A 182 -12.53 2.77 6.26
CA CYS A 182 -11.96 1.55 5.69
C CYS A 182 -10.80 1.00 6.54
N LEU A 183 -9.97 1.87 7.12
CA LEU A 183 -8.82 1.46 7.94
C LEU A 183 -9.25 0.80 9.25
N LYS A 184 -10.38 1.21 9.83
CA LYS A 184 -10.97 0.58 11.03
C LYS A 184 -11.34 -0.88 10.77
N LEU A 185 -11.89 -1.18 9.59
CA LEU A 185 -12.20 -2.55 9.19
C LEU A 185 -10.96 -3.44 9.03
N LEU A 186 -9.78 -2.84 8.85
CA LEU A 186 -8.49 -3.55 8.85
C LEU A 186 -7.89 -3.72 10.26
N GLN A 187 -8.52 -3.19 11.30
CA GLN A 187 -8.10 -3.39 12.68
C GLN A 187 -8.88 -4.52 13.38
N ASP A 188 -10.11 -4.78 12.92
CA ASP A 188 -10.98 -5.87 13.36
C ASP A 188 -10.61 -7.23 12.71
#